data_AF-A0A495V4Y2-F1
#
_entry.id   AF-A0A495V4Y2-F1
#
_cell.length_a   1.000
_cell.length_b   1.000
_cell.length_c   1.000
_cell.angle_alpha   90.00
_cell.angle_beta   90.00
_cell.angle_gamma   90.00
#
_symmetry.space_group_name_H-M   'P 1'
#
loop_
_entity.id
_entity.type
_entity.pdbx_description
1 polymer ?
#
loop_
_entity_poly.entity_id
_entity_poly.type
_entity_poly.pdbx_seq_one_letter_code
_entity_poly.pdbx_strand_id
1 'polypeptide(L)'
;MPKSPHLFEPHHLPASPPVLAGIAASLMMFATIGAAVDQEQRIDENAQEALAVTIYNADLALVKDRRRATLNAAENRLAWRNVSQRIRPETALLAETSGTLSVNLLEQNFDFDLLTPESLLQKYVGRTVQVIRTNDAGEQEIEDAIVLAANPAPVLRYADRIETKVVGHLAFPDVPADLRDQPTLVLHLNAATGGEGLFELSYLTGGLAWKADYVADLSADAEQMDINGWVTLTNQSGIAYRGAQVQLVAGEVNQVVQQVPVPMMARGMVMSADAAMPEEESLAEYHLYTLPRPTDILNNQTKQVALLSAPRVPVTRELVVSGQAYAYQSRSSDGWTKLPVAATLRFDNKDGSLGIPLPKGIMRVYAKDSRGNAQFVGEDALDHTPKNETVTLKLGESFDVTARRRQTEFKKLAGTSAYDYAYETAFELELKNAKEIPVNVKVTEQIPGDWTMQNESQPHDKAASNLASWTLEIPADGSTTLSWRVQVRF
;
A
#
# COMPACT_ATOMS: atom_id res chain seq x y z
N MET A 1 72.17 -52.11 86.24
CA MET A 1 73.59 -52.34 85.89
C MET A 1 73.71 -53.75 85.32
N PRO A 2 74.50 -54.03 84.27
CA PRO A 2 74.55 -53.36 82.96
C PRO A 2 74.68 -54.37 81.77
N LYS A 3 74.80 -53.82 80.55
CA LYS A 3 75.46 -54.33 79.32
C LYS A 3 74.68 -55.18 78.29
N SER A 4 74.40 -54.53 77.15
CA SER A 4 74.41 -55.10 75.79
C SER A 4 75.85 -55.38 75.31
N PRO A 5 76.06 -56.17 74.22
CA PRO A 5 76.54 -55.59 72.94
C PRO A 5 75.99 -56.31 71.67
N HIS A 6 75.52 -55.60 70.63
CA HIS A 6 76.18 -55.15 69.37
C HIS A 6 76.39 -56.19 68.24
N LEU A 7 76.11 -55.67 67.01
CA LEU A 7 76.61 -55.97 65.64
C LEU A 7 75.48 -56.43 64.69
N PHE A 8 75.23 -55.89 63.50
CA PHE A 8 75.99 -55.13 62.49
C PHE A 8 75.01 -54.28 61.62
N GLU A 9 75.48 -53.15 61.08
CA GLU A 9 74.88 -52.43 59.93
C GLU A 9 75.87 -52.44 58.74
N PRO A 10 75.38 -52.34 57.50
CA PRO A 10 75.94 -51.32 56.60
C PRO A 10 74.91 -50.58 55.72
N HIS A 11 75.21 -49.31 55.44
CA HIS A 11 74.49 -48.36 54.59
C HIS A 11 74.61 -48.64 53.08
N HIS A 12 73.53 -48.39 52.32
CA HIS A 12 73.56 -47.82 50.96
C HIS A 12 72.21 -47.09 50.63
N LEU A 13 72.30 -45.85 50.14
CA LEU A 13 71.25 -45.00 49.54
C LEU A 13 71.18 -45.24 47.99
N PRO A 14 70.32 -44.57 47.19
CA PRO A 14 68.86 -44.38 47.26
C PRO A 14 68.16 -44.60 45.87
N ALA A 15 66.86 -44.94 45.80
CA ALA A 15 66.03 -44.72 44.59
C ALA A 15 64.51 -44.95 44.82
N SER A 16 63.72 -43.94 44.47
CA SER A 16 62.36 -43.90 43.85
C SER A 16 61.22 -44.85 44.27
N PRO A 17 59.95 -44.37 44.29
CA PRO A 17 58.83 -45.05 44.96
C PRO A 17 58.12 -46.10 44.08
N PRO A 18 57.41 -47.07 44.68
CA PRO A 18 56.58 -48.02 43.95
C PRO A 18 55.17 -47.47 43.70
N VAL A 19 54.73 -47.64 42.45
CA VAL A 19 53.33 -47.51 42.01
C VAL A 19 52.52 -48.61 42.69
N LEU A 20 51.51 -48.23 43.48
CA LEU A 20 50.56 -49.14 44.09
C LEU A 20 49.22 -49.00 43.38
N ALA A 21 48.77 -50.13 42.81
CA ALA A 21 47.48 -50.31 42.20
C ALA A 21 46.36 -50.10 43.22
N GLY A 22 45.41 -49.25 42.87
CA GLY A 22 44.12 -49.10 43.55
C GLY A 22 43.02 -49.08 42.50
N ILE A 23 42.34 -50.21 42.34
CA ILE A 23 41.11 -50.35 41.56
C ILE A 23 40.04 -49.52 42.28
N ALA A 24 39.61 -48.41 41.69
CA ALA A 24 38.49 -47.62 42.17
C ALA A 24 37.58 -47.24 41.00
N ALA A 25 36.43 -47.90 40.97
CA ALA A 25 35.13 -47.47 40.46
C ALA A 25 35.12 -46.48 39.29
N SER A 26 34.89 -47.03 38.10
CA SER A 26 34.40 -46.32 36.92
C SER A 26 33.08 -45.60 37.23
N LEU A 27 33.15 -44.32 37.62
CA LEU A 27 32.01 -43.41 37.45
C LEU A 27 31.93 -43.06 35.97
N MET A 28 31.03 -43.73 35.26
CA MET A 28 30.54 -43.24 33.97
C MET A 28 29.94 -41.85 34.20
N MET A 29 30.67 -40.79 33.81
CA MET A 29 30.03 -39.54 33.44
C MET A 29 29.22 -39.83 32.17
N PHE A 30 27.97 -40.22 32.35
CA PHE A 30 26.95 -39.91 31.35
C PHE A 30 26.84 -38.39 31.34
N ALA A 31 27.63 -37.74 30.49
CA ALA A 31 27.27 -36.42 30.03
C ALA A 31 25.90 -36.57 29.36
N THR A 32 24.88 -36.04 30.01
CA THR A 32 23.54 -35.89 29.47
C THR A 32 23.64 -34.99 28.22
N ILE A 33 23.85 -35.60 27.06
CA ILE A 33 23.51 -34.97 25.78
C ILE A 33 21.98 -35.14 25.66
N GLY A 34 21.26 -34.23 26.29
CA GLY A 34 19.80 -34.26 26.33
C GLY A 34 19.26 -32.91 26.79
N ALA A 35 18.41 -32.31 25.94
CA ALA A 35 17.75 -31.01 26.06
C ALA A 35 18.58 -29.77 25.70
N ALA A 36 18.84 -29.56 24.41
CA ALA A 36 19.15 -28.22 23.89
C ALA A 36 18.61 -27.94 22.47
N VAL A 37 17.57 -28.67 22.01
CA VAL A 37 17.02 -28.52 20.64
C VAL A 37 15.68 -27.75 20.61
N ASP A 38 15.15 -27.35 21.77
CA ASP A 38 13.81 -26.76 21.85
C ASP A 38 13.79 -25.29 22.32
N GLN A 39 14.95 -24.63 22.44
CA GLN A 39 14.99 -23.21 22.76
C GLN A 39 14.98 -22.36 21.49
N GLU A 40 13.87 -21.64 21.29
CA GLU A 40 13.77 -20.57 20.31
C GLU A 40 14.72 -19.42 20.68
N GLN A 41 15.60 -19.07 19.75
CA GLN A 41 16.41 -17.86 19.84
C GLN A 41 15.59 -16.66 19.39
N ARG A 42 15.39 -15.70 20.29
CA ARG A 42 14.66 -14.46 19.98
C ARG A 42 15.54 -13.50 19.18
N ILE A 43 15.02 -13.04 18.05
CA ILE A 43 15.65 -12.02 17.21
C ILE A 43 14.77 -10.77 17.27
N ASP A 44 15.22 -9.77 18.05
CA ASP A 44 14.51 -8.52 18.33
C ASP A 44 14.92 -7.37 17.39
N GLU A 45 14.24 -6.23 17.49
CA GLU A 45 14.54 -5.01 16.71
C GLU A 45 15.97 -4.48 16.94
N ASN A 46 16.58 -4.74 18.09
CA ASN A 46 17.95 -4.30 18.39
C ASN A 46 19.02 -4.99 17.53
N ALA A 47 18.69 -6.12 16.91
CA ALA A 47 19.55 -6.83 15.98
C ALA A 47 19.44 -6.27 14.54
N GLN A 48 18.52 -5.33 14.28
CA GLN A 48 18.28 -4.75 12.97
C GLN A 48 19.40 -3.82 12.52
N GLU A 49 19.93 -4.09 11.34
CA GLU A 49 20.95 -3.25 10.69
C GLU A 49 20.37 -2.44 9.53
N ALA A 50 19.32 -2.93 8.88
CA ALA A 50 18.66 -2.22 7.80
C ALA A 50 17.19 -2.64 7.71
N LEU A 51 16.34 -1.68 7.35
CA LEU A 51 14.94 -1.89 7.09
C LEU A 51 14.58 -1.14 5.81
N ALA A 52 13.99 -1.83 4.85
CA ALA A 52 13.43 -1.22 3.64
C ALA A 52 11.96 -1.59 3.50
N VAL A 53 11.15 -0.61 3.11
CA VAL A 53 9.71 -0.77 2.90
C VAL A 53 9.35 -0.20 1.53
N THR A 54 8.92 -1.05 0.63
CA THR A 54 8.41 -0.66 -0.69
C THR A 54 6.88 -0.74 -0.66
N ILE A 55 6.21 0.39 -0.83
CA ILE A 55 4.75 0.49 -0.74
C ILE A 55 4.17 0.60 -2.15
N TYR A 56 3.26 -0.30 -2.48
CA TYR A 56 2.55 -0.36 -3.75
C TYR A 56 1.16 0.26 -3.60
N ASN A 57 0.44 0.37 -4.73
CA ASN A 57 -0.99 0.61 -4.70
C ASN A 57 -1.75 -0.65 -4.21
N ALA A 58 -3.00 -0.47 -3.75
CA ALA A 58 -3.91 -1.55 -3.34
C ALA A 58 -3.49 -2.34 -2.08
N ASP A 59 -3.16 -1.64 -0.99
CA ASP A 59 -2.94 -2.22 0.34
C ASP A 59 -1.88 -3.34 0.34
N LEU A 60 -0.77 -3.10 -0.36
CA LEU A 60 0.34 -4.04 -0.52
C LEU A 60 1.67 -3.33 -0.29
N ALA A 61 2.53 -3.94 0.51
CA ALA A 61 3.91 -3.53 0.68
C ALA A 61 4.85 -4.74 0.74
N LEU A 62 6.09 -4.52 0.28
CA LEU A 62 7.21 -5.43 0.46
C LEU A 62 8.08 -4.89 1.60
N VAL A 63 8.33 -5.71 2.60
CA VAL A 63 9.24 -5.41 3.71
C VAL A 63 10.50 -6.22 3.52
N LYS A 64 11.66 -5.59 3.70
CA LYS A 64 12.96 -6.25 3.84
C LYS A 64 13.59 -5.83 5.16
N ASP A 65 13.72 -6.78 6.06
CA ASP A 65 14.23 -6.57 7.41
C ASP A 65 15.52 -7.37 7.58
N ARG A 66 16.64 -6.67 7.75
CA ARG A 66 17.95 -7.28 7.82
C ARG A 66 18.49 -7.20 9.24
N ARG A 67 18.69 -8.36 9.85
CA ARG A 67 19.13 -8.52 11.24
C ARG A 67 20.31 -9.44 11.38
N ARG A 68 21.15 -9.14 12.37
CA ARG A 68 22.30 -9.95 12.78
C ARG A 68 21.84 -11.08 13.70
N ALA A 69 22.30 -12.30 13.44
CA ALA A 69 22.00 -13.45 14.29
C ALA A 69 23.18 -14.40 14.36
N THR A 70 23.34 -15.06 15.50
CA THR A 70 24.31 -16.15 15.68
C THR A 70 23.57 -17.48 15.60
N LEU A 71 24.08 -18.40 14.78
CA LEU A 71 23.56 -19.76 14.64
C LEU A 71 24.48 -20.76 15.33
N ASN A 72 23.90 -21.82 15.88
CA ASN A 72 24.60 -23.06 16.20
C ASN A 72 24.77 -23.91 14.94
N ALA A 73 25.71 -24.85 14.97
CA ALA A 73 25.75 -25.89 13.96
C ALA A 73 24.50 -26.79 14.07
N ALA A 74 24.05 -27.34 12.95
CA ALA A 74 22.82 -28.11 12.80
C ALA A 74 21.54 -27.26 13.00
N GLU A 75 20.55 -27.77 13.72
CA GLU A 75 19.23 -27.15 13.83
C GLU A 75 19.20 -25.89 14.71
N ASN A 76 18.45 -24.90 14.25
CA ASN A 76 18.21 -23.63 14.92
C ASN A 76 16.74 -23.23 14.78
N ARG A 77 16.16 -22.65 15.83
CA ARG A 77 14.82 -22.05 15.81
C ARG A 77 14.96 -20.55 16.09
N LEU A 78 14.68 -19.72 15.10
CA LEU A 78 14.73 -18.26 15.24
C LEU A 78 13.32 -17.69 15.35
N ALA A 79 13.02 -17.04 16.48
CA ALA A 79 11.80 -16.28 16.65
C ALA A 79 12.02 -14.84 16.17
N TRP A 80 11.64 -14.54 14.92
CA TRP A 80 11.77 -13.23 14.31
C TRP A 80 10.61 -12.33 14.71
N ARG A 81 10.85 -11.43 15.64
CA ARG A 81 9.79 -10.64 16.28
C ARG A 81 9.56 -9.30 15.56
N ASN A 82 8.42 -8.66 15.82
CA ASN A 82 8.02 -7.40 15.18
C ASN A 82 7.88 -7.53 13.65
N VAL A 83 7.20 -8.59 13.22
CA VAL A 83 6.72 -8.75 11.85
C VAL A 83 5.29 -8.19 11.73
N SER A 84 4.85 -7.85 10.52
CA SER A 84 3.50 -7.32 10.33
C SER A 84 2.42 -8.30 10.80
N GLN A 85 1.35 -7.80 11.43
CA GLN A 85 0.15 -8.59 11.72
C GLN A 85 -0.62 -8.96 10.45
N ARG A 86 -0.39 -8.21 9.37
CA ARG A 86 -1.00 -8.40 8.06
C ARG A 86 -0.01 -8.98 7.04
N ILE A 87 1.05 -9.63 7.52
CA ILE A 87 1.97 -10.42 6.67
C ILE A 87 1.17 -11.42 5.83
N ARG A 88 1.66 -11.71 4.63
CA ARG A 88 1.29 -12.87 3.84
C ARG A 88 2.36 -13.94 4.09
N PRO A 89 2.16 -14.87 5.05
CA PRO A 89 3.23 -15.78 5.49
C PRO A 89 3.84 -16.59 4.34
N GLU A 90 3.04 -16.95 3.34
CA GLU A 90 3.44 -17.69 2.14
C GLU A 90 4.45 -16.94 1.25
N THR A 91 4.72 -15.67 1.53
CA THR A 91 5.68 -14.83 0.80
C THR A 91 6.99 -14.61 1.55
N ALA A 92 7.09 -15.11 2.79
CA ALA A 92 8.24 -14.89 3.65
C ALA A 92 9.47 -15.66 3.15
N LEU A 93 10.52 -14.94 2.79
CA LEU A 93 11.80 -15.48 2.35
C LEU A 93 12.91 -15.05 3.30
N LEU A 94 13.64 -16.01 3.85
CA LEU A 94 14.86 -15.75 4.62
C LEU A 94 16.08 -15.97 3.73
N ALA A 95 16.95 -14.96 3.64
CA ALA A 95 18.23 -15.06 2.96
C ALA A 95 19.38 -14.76 3.93
N GLU A 96 20.45 -15.55 3.88
CA GLU A 96 21.73 -15.19 4.49
C GLU A 96 22.49 -14.30 3.50
N THR A 97 22.84 -13.09 3.93
CA THR A 97 23.33 -12.01 3.07
C THR A 97 24.80 -11.65 3.32
N SER A 98 25.43 -12.21 4.36
CA SER A 98 26.86 -11.99 4.63
C SER A 98 27.78 -12.92 3.83
N GLY A 99 27.26 -14.05 3.34
CA GLY A 99 28.00 -15.08 2.60
C GLY A 99 28.89 -15.95 3.50
N THR A 100 28.73 -15.87 4.82
CA THR A 100 29.59 -16.58 5.80
C THR A 100 29.01 -17.92 6.24
N LEU A 101 27.69 -18.10 6.15
CA LEU A 101 26.98 -19.27 6.64
C LEU A 101 26.17 -19.93 5.54
N SER A 102 26.20 -21.25 5.49
CA SER A 102 25.32 -22.05 4.64
C SER A 102 24.14 -22.54 5.47
N VAL A 103 22.93 -22.07 5.11
CA VAL A 103 21.69 -22.35 5.81
C VAL A 103 20.65 -22.97 4.89
N ASN A 104 19.90 -23.94 5.42
CA ASN A 104 18.73 -24.53 4.77
C ASN A 104 17.50 -24.29 5.64
N LEU A 105 16.50 -23.60 5.12
CA LEU A 105 15.23 -23.36 5.81
C LEU A 105 14.39 -24.64 5.75
N LEU A 106 13.94 -25.12 6.92
CA LEU A 106 13.15 -26.33 7.05
C LEU A 106 11.66 -26.01 7.18
N GLU A 107 11.31 -25.10 8.10
CA GLU A 107 9.92 -24.75 8.41
C GLU A 107 9.78 -23.26 8.75
N GLN A 108 8.57 -22.72 8.51
CA GLN A 108 8.17 -21.38 8.90
C GLN A 108 6.79 -21.44 9.57
N ASN A 109 6.70 -20.92 10.79
CA ASN A 109 5.44 -20.85 11.53
C ASN A 109 5.14 -19.40 11.87
N PHE A 110 3.96 -18.93 11.49
CA PHE A 110 3.46 -17.62 11.88
C PHE A 110 2.43 -17.78 12.98
N ASP A 111 2.77 -17.30 14.18
CA ASP A 111 1.91 -17.42 15.35
C ASP A 111 0.95 -16.21 15.39
N PHE A 112 -0.32 -16.44 15.08
CA PHE A 112 -1.36 -15.39 15.03
C PHE A 112 -1.90 -15.00 16.42
N ASP A 113 -1.71 -15.85 17.42
CA ASP A 113 -2.29 -15.65 18.75
C ASP A 113 -1.44 -14.70 19.59
N LEU A 114 -1.83 -13.42 19.59
CA LEU A 114 -1.23 -12.42 20.47
C LEU A 114 -1.71 -12.58 21.91
N LEU A 115 -0.86 -12.25 22.87
CA LEU A 115 -1.15 -12.27 24.30
C LEU A 115 -2.11 -11.14 24.66
N THR A 116 -3.39 -11.49 24.87
CA THR A 116 -4.44 -10.61 25.41
C THR A 116 -5.11 -11.31 26.58
N PRO A 117 -5.84 -10.59 27.46
CA PRO A 117 -6.62 -11.24 28.52
C PRO A 117 -7.58 -12.32 27.99
N GLU A 118 -8.17 -12.10 26.81
CA GLU A 118 -9.10 -13.02 26.16
C GLU A 118 -8.38 -14.25 25.61
N SER A 119 -7.28 -14.08 24.86
CA SER A 119 -6.52 -15.22 24.31
C SER A 119 -5.87 -16.03 25.44
N LEU A 120 -5.37 -15.37 26.48
CA LEU A 120 -4.85 -16.02 27.68
C LEU A 120 -5.94 -16.85 28.36
N LEU A 121 -7.13 -16.29 28.57
CA LEU A 121 -8.26 -17.02 29.15
C LEU A 121 -8.67 -18.22 28.28
N GLN A 122 -8.72 -18.05 26.95
CA GLN A 122 -9.05 -19.13 26.01
C GLN A 122 -8.04 -20.27 26.03
N LYS A 123 -6.73 -19.97 26.08
CA LYS A 123 -5.66 -20.99 26.18
C LYS A 123 -5.67 -21.73 27.53
N TYR A 124 -6.35 -21.17 28.53
CA TYR A 124 -6.52 -21.80 29.84
C TYR A 124 -7.79 -22.63 29.98
N VAL A 125 -8.62 -22.77 28.93
CA VAL A 125 -9.74 -23.73 28.94
C VAL A 125 -9.22 -25.14 29.21
N GLY A 126 -9.75 -25.78 30.24
CA GLY A 126 -9.32 -27.08 30.77
C GLY A 126 -8.20 -27.01 31.82
N ARG A 127 -7.62 -25.83 32.09
CA ARG A 127 -6.52 -25.62 33.04
C ARG A 127 -7.00 -24.87 34.29
N THR A 128 -6.21 -24.94 35.36
CA THR A 128 -6.45 -24.24 36.62
C THR A 128 -5.95 -22.80 36.55
N VAL A 129 -6.75 -21.87 37.06
CA VAL A 129 -6.44 -20.46 37.29
C VAL A 129 -6.78 -20.08 38.73
N GLN A 130 -6.21 -18.99 39.23
CA GLN A 130 -6.55 -18.42 40.53
C GLN A 130 -7.59 -17.32 40.37
N VAL A 131 -8.61 -17.32 41.22
CA VAL A 131 -9.58 -16.24 41.33
C VAL A 131 -9.30 -15.47 42.61
N ILE A 132 -8.97 -14.19 42.45
CA ILE A 132 -8.59 -13.30 43.55
C ILE A 132 -9.72 -12.31 43.78
N ARG A 133 -10.33 -12.37 44.96
CA ARG A 133 -11.38 -11.46 45.43
C ARG A 133 -10.83 -10.58 46.54
N THR A 134 -11.30 -9.35 46.64
CA THR A 134 -10.95 -8.43 47.73
C THR A 134 -12.23 -7.98 48.40
N ASN A 135 -12.33 -8.15 49.72
CA ASN A 135 -13.48 -7.69 50.48
C ASN A 135 -13.40 -6.18 50.79
N ASP A 136 -14.46 -5.61 51.37
CA ASP A 136 -14.52 -4.18 51.69
C ASP A 136 -13.47 -3.73 52.73
N ALA A 137 -12.93 -4.67 53.52
CA ALA A 137 -11.85 -4.44 54.47
C ALA A 137 -10.44 -4.51 53.83
N GLY A 138 -10.36 -4.85 52.54
CA GLY A 138 -9.10 -4.97 51.80
C GLY A 138 -8.42 -6.35 51.91
N GLU A 139 -9.04 -7.34 52.55
CA GLU A 139 -8.49 -8.69 52.65
C GLU A 139 -8.70 -9.46 51.35
N GLN A 140 -7.67 -10.20 50.92
CA GLN A 140 -7.70 -11.00 49.70
C GLN A 140 -8.10 -12.45 49.99
N GLU A 141 -9.08 -12.94 49.24
CA GLU A 141 -9.47 -14.34 49.17
C GLU A 141 -9.03 -14.91 47.82
N ILE A 142 -8.28 -16.02 47.84
CA ILE A 142 -7.73 -16.67 46.66
C ILE A 142 -8.27 -18.09 46.59
N GLU A 143 -8.95 -18.42 45.49
CA GLU A 143 -9.48 -19.76 45.23
C GLU A 143 -8.99 -20.28 43.87
N ASP A 144 -8.65 -21.57 43.80
CA ASP A 144 -8.36 -22.23 42.54
C ASP A 144 -9.66 -22.62 41.81
N ALA A 145 -9.70 -22.38 40.50
CA ALA A 145 -10.80 -22.80 39.64
C ALA A 145 -10.31 -23.31 38.28
N ILE A 146 -11.01 -24.27 37.71
CA ILE A 146 -10.74 -24.76 36.35
C ILE A 146 -11.61 -23.99 35.36
N VAL A 147 -11.00 -23.41 34.32
CA VAL A 147 -11.74 -22.75 33.24
C VAL A 147 -12.41 -23.82 32.38
N LEU A 148 -13.74 -23.89 32.38
CA LEU A 148 -14.51 -24.83 31.56
C LEU A 148 -14.81 -24.29 30.16
N ALA A 149 -15.04 -22.98 30.05
CA ALA A 149 -15.34 -22.30 28.80
C ALA A 149 -14.93 -20.82 28.90
N ALA A 150 -14.67 -20.19 27.75
CA ALA A 150 -14.22 -18.79 27.65
C ALA A 150 -14.92 -18.01 26.51
N ASN A 151 -16.19 -18.31 26.21
CA ASN A 151 -16.92 -17.75 25.07
C ASN A 151 -18.41 -17.47 25.42
N PRO A 152 -18.91 -16.21 25.50
CA PRO A 152 -18.20 -14.92 25.59
C PRO A 152 -17.76 -14.55 27.02
N ALA A 153 -18.16 -15.33 28.03
CA ALA A 153 -17.77 -15.15 29.43
C ALA A 153 -17.17 -16.45 29.98
N PRO A 154 -16.25 -16.37 30.97
CA PRO A 154 -15.68 -17.55 31.59
C PRO A 154 -16.74 -18.35 32.37
N VAL A 155 -16.66 -19.67 32.25
CA VAL A 155 -17.34 -20.61 33.16
C VAL A 155 -16.27 -21.29 33.99
N LEU A 156 -16.31 -21.10 35.31
CA LEU A 156 -15.28 -21.57 36.24
C LEU A 156 -15.83 -22.65 37.14
N ARG A 157 -15.08 -23.76 37.27
CA ARG A 157 -15.38 -24.84 38.21
C ARG A 157 -14.46 -24.73 39.41
N TYR A 158 -15.05 -24.44 40.57
CA TYR A 158 -14.42 -24.51 41.88
C TYR A 158 -14.57 -25.94 42.44
N ALA A 159 -14.03 -26.17 43.64
CA ALA A 159 -14.14 -27.46 44.32
C ALA A 159 -15.60 -27.89 44.58
N ASP A 160 -16.49 -26.93 44.85
CA ASP A 160 -17.86 -27.17 45.33
C ASP A 160 -18.95 -26.59 44.42
N ARG A 161 -18.60 -25.76 43.44
CA ARG A 161 -19.58 -25.02 42.61
C ARG A 161 -19.05 -24.65 41.22
N ILE A 162 -19.96 -24.16 40.38
CA ILE A 162 -19.65 -23.59 39.07
C ILE A 162 -20.16 -22.14 39.06
N GLU A 163 -19.31 -21.21 38.64
CA GLU A 163 -19.68 -19.79 38.48
C GLU A 163 -19.52 -19.36 37.02
N THR A 164 -20.43 -18.52 36.53
CA THR A 164 -20.42 -17.99 35.15
C THR A 164 -20.08 -16.50 35.10
N LYS A 165 -19.72 -15.90 36.24
CA LYS A 165 -19.34 -14.49 36.37
C LYS A 165 -18.13 -14.42 37.28
N VAL A 166 -17.09 -13.73 36.83
CA VAL A 166 -15.92 -13.46 37.66
C VAL A 166 -16.23 -12.25 38.55
N VAL A 167 -16.20 -12.47 39.86
CA VAL A 167 -16.12 -11.41 40.87
C VAL A 167 -14.66 -11.36 41.31
N GLY A 168 -14.01 -10.19 41.21
CA GLY A 168 -12.57 -10.03 41.42
C GLY A 168 -11.78 -10.04 40.09
N HIS A 169 -10.60 -10.66 40.09
CA HIS A 169 -9.77 -10.84 38.89
C HIS A 169 -9.16 -12.25 38.83
N LEU A 170 -8.69 -12.63 37.64
CA LEU A 170 -8.02 -13.91 37.42
C LEU A 170 -6.49 -13.72 37.44
N ALA A 171 -5.80 -14.67 38.06
CA ALA A 171 -4.35 -14.80 37.98
C ALA A 171 -4.00 -16.14 37.31
N PHE A 172 -3.06 -16.08 36.37
CA PHE A 172 -2.61 -17.21 35.57
C PHE A 172 -1.20 -17.62 36.01
N PRO A 173 -0.91 -18.92 36.18
CA PRO A 173 0.39 -19.41 36.66
C PRO A 173 1.54 -19.17 35.66
N ASP A 174 1.26 -19.16 34.36
CA ASP A 174 2.23 -19.01 33.28
C ASP A 174 1.62 -18.37 32.02
N VAL A 175 2.47 -17.93 31.09
CA VAL A 175 2.06 -17.60 29.73
C VAL A 175 2.25 -18.85 28.86
N PRO A 176 1.20 -19.38 28.21
CA PRO A 176 1.30 -20.48 27.26
C PRO A 176 2.36 -20.20 26.20
N ALA A 177 3.17 -21.21 25.85
CA ALA A 177 4.32 -21.05 24.98
C ALA A 177 3.97 -20.56 23.56
N ASP A 178 2.73 -20.79 23.13
CA ASP A 178 2.17 -20.40 21.84
C ASP A 178 1.53 -19.00 21.83
N LEU A 179 1.44 -18.32 22.98
CA LEU A 179 1.02 -16.92 23.03
C LEU A 179 2.22 -15.99 22.89
N ARG A 180 2.15 -15.09 21.91
CA ARG A 180 3.20 -14.11 21.64
C ARG A 180 2.78 -12.73 22.10
N ASP A 181 3.66 -12.00 22.76
CA ASP A 181 3.41 -10.60 23.15
C ASP A 181 3.42 -9.63 21.95
N GLN A 182 4.01 -10.05 20.83
CA GLN A 182 4.01 -9.34 19.56
C GLN A 182 4.10 -10.32 18.38
N PRO A 183 3.70 -9.91 17.17
CA PRO A 183 3.68 -10.81 16.01
C PRO A 183 5.08 -11.30 15.71
N THR A 184 5.20 -12.62 15.54
CA THR A 184 6.47 -13.32 15.47
C THR A 184 6.42 -14.39 14.39
N LEU A 185 7.43 -14.43 13.53
CA LEU A 185 7.64 -15.50 12.57
C LEU A 185 8.75 -16.42 13.10
N VAL A 186 8.42 -17.68 13.37
CA VAL A 186 9.39 -18.69 13.82
C VAL A 186 9.95 -19.42 12.60
N LEU A 187 11.27 -19.40 12.48
CA LEU A 187 12.02 -20.00 11.38
C LEU A 187 12.82 -21.18 11.92
N HIS A 188 12.56 -22.39 11.43
CA HIS A 188 13.36 -23.57 11.73
C HIS A 188 14.34 -23.78 10.58
N LEU A 189 15.63 -23.77 10.87
CA LEU A 189 16.68 -23.86 9.86
C LEU A 189 17.80 -24.78 10.30
N ASN A 190 18.50 -25.36 9.33
CA ASN A 190 19.69 -26.16 9.53
C ASN A 190 20.92 -25.41 8.99
N ALA A 191 21.96 -25.24 9.81
CA ALA A 191 23.21 -24.60 9.45
C ALA A 191 24.37 -25.61 9.42
N ALA A 192 25.19 -25.58 8.39
CA ALA A 192 26.33 -26.50 8.27
C ALA A 192 27.39 -26.25 9.36
N THR A 193 27.57 -24.99 9.75
CA THR A 193 28.52 -24.53 10.77
C THR A 193 27.85 -23.48 11.64
N GLY A 194 28.23 -23.41 12.92
CA GLY A 194 27.83 -22.32 13.78
C GLY A 194 28.64 -21.05 13.50
N GLY A 195 28.05 -19.89 13.78
CA GLY A 195 28.69 -18.61 13.57
C GLY A 195 27.71 -17.45 13.50
N GLU A 196 28.25 -16.25 13.38
CA GLU A 196 27.48 -15.02 13.21
C GLU A 196 27.24 -14.72 11.72
N GLY A 197 26.02 -14.35 11.37
CA GLY A 197 25.63 -14.01 10.01
C GLY A 197 24.63 -12.86 9.97
N LEU A 198 24.36 -12.38 8.76
CA LEU A 198 23.42 -11.30 8.51
C LEU A 198 22.26 -11.84 7.67
N PHE A 199 21.07 -11.87 8.27
CA PHE A 199 19.90 -12.47 7.66
C PHE A 199 18.92 -11.38 7.21
N GLU A 200 18.39 -11.50 6.01
CA GLU A 200 17.32 -10.65 5.48
C GLU A 200 16.03 -11.45 5.38
N LEU A 201 15.01 -11.02 6.13
CA LEU A 201 13.65 -11.50 5.98
C LEU A 201 12.90 -10.57 5.03
N SER A 202 12.49 -11.10 3.88
CA SER A 202 11.66 -10.40 2.88
C SER A 202 10.24 -10.97 2.89
N TYR A 203 9.21 -10.12 2.92
CA TYR A 203 7.81 -10.58 2.87
C TYR A 203 6.85 -9.51 2.35
N LEU A 204 5.72 -9.95 1.79
CA LEU A 204 4.60 -9.09 1.47
C LEU A 204 3.66 -8.92 2.67
N THR A 205 3.09 -7.73 2.80
CA THR A 205 2.12 -7.41 3.84
C THR A 205 1.04 -6.47 3.31
N GLY A 206 -0.15 -6.55 3.91
CA GLY A 206 -1.13 -5.47 3.84
C GLY A 206 -0.96 -4.44 4.95
N GLY A 207 -1.90 -3.51 5.05
CA GLY A 207 -1.94 -2.45 6.05
C GLY A 207 -1.08 -1.23 5.72
N LEU A 208 -0.47 -1.15 4.54
CA LEU A 208 0.35 -0.02 4.12
C LEU A 208 -0.19 0.51 2.80
N ALA A 209 -0.43 1.82 2.76
CA ALA A 209 -0.93 2.49 1.57
C ALA A 209 -0.27 3.86 1.41
N TRP A 210 -0.22 4.33 0.17
CA TRP A 210 0.22 5.68 -0.14
C TRP A 210 -0.68 6.33 -1.18
N LYS A 211 -0.70 7.66 -1.21
CA LYS A 211 -1.33 8.46 -2.26
C LYS A 211 -0.57 9.76 -2.48
N ALA A 212 -0.69 10.34 -3.66
CA ALA A 212 -0.17 11.68 -3.96
C ALA A 212 -1.30 12.72 -3.92
N ASP A 213 -1.00 13.87 -3.31
CA ASP A 213 -1.85 15.05 -3.29
C ASP A 213 -1.02 16.25 -3.75
N TYR A 214 -1.56 17.05 -4.67
CA TYR A 214 -0.91 18.24 -5.19
C TYR A 214 -1.71 19.49 -4.85
N VAL A 215 -1.01 20.56 -4.51
CA VAL A 215 -1.56 21.90 -4.29
C VAL A 215 -0.92 22.84 -5.28
N ALA A 216 -1.75 23.56 -6.04
CA ALA A 216 -1.31 24.54 -7.01
C ALA A 216 -1.86 25.93 -6.63
N ASP A 217 -0.96 26.89 -6.46
CA ASP A 217 -1.30 28.29 -6.20
C ASP A 217 -1.13 29.10 -7.48
N LEU A 218 -2.25 29.51 -8.08
CA LEU A 218 -2.30 30.29 -9.32
C LEU A 218 -1.96 31.76 -9.06
N SER A 219 -1.14 32.34 -9.94
CA SER A 219 -0.79 33.76 -9.93
C SER A 219 -2.00 34.65 -10.25
N ALA A 220 -1.91 35.94 -9.88
CA ALA A 220 -3.02 36.89 -10.07
C ALA A 220 -3.35 37.16 -11.55
N ASP A 221 -2.34 37.13 -12.43
CA ASP A 221 -2.49 37.18 -13.89
C ASP A 221 -2.94 35.84 -14.49
N ALA A 222 -2.91 34.77 -13.70
CA ALA A 222 -3.24 33.41 -14.09
C ALA A 222 -2.39 32.85 -15.24
N GLU A 223 -1.15 33.33 -15.38
CA GLU A 223 -0.16 32.85 -16.36
C GLU A 223 0.83 31.85 -15.76
N GLN A 224 0.94 31.78 -14.43
CA GLN A 224 1.86 30.91 -13.72
C GLN A 224 1.20 30.28 -12.48
N MET A 225 1.76 29.18 -11.99
CA MET A 225 1.40 28.63 -10.69
C MET A 225 2.59 28.03 -9.95
N ASP A 226 2.52 28.02 -8.62
CA ASP A 226 3.44 27.26 -7.77
C ASP A 226 2.80 25.91 -7.44
N ILE A 227 3.46 24.80 -7.75
CA ILE A 227 2.94 23.44 -7.52
C ILE A 227 3.74 22.77 -6.40
N ASN A 228 3.07 22.29 -5.37
CA ASN A 228 3.64 21.48 -4.30
C ASN A 228 2.98 20.10 -4.28
N GLY A 229 3.79 19.05 -4.37
CA GLY A 229 3.34 17.67 -4.30
C GLY A 229 3.71 17.03 -2.97
N TRP A 230 2.76 16.30 -2.39
CA TRP A 230 2.92 15.55 -1.15
C TRP A 230 2.56 14.09 -1.37
N VAL A 231 3.29 13.20 -0.71
CA VAL A 231 2.86 11.82 -0.53
C VAL A 231 2.32 11.65 0.87
N THR A 232 1.12 11.09 0.97
CA THR A 232 0.52 10.66 2.23
C THR A 232 0.70 9.15 2.37
N LEU A 233 1.47 8.72 3.38
CA LEU A 233 1.65 7.33 3.78
C LEU A 233 0.68 6.99 4.92
N THR A 234 0.05 5.81 4.88
CA THR A 234 -0.79 5.30 5.97
C THR A 234 -0.30 3.91 6.37
N ASN A 235 -0.19 3.68 7.68
CA ASN A 235 0.20 2.39 8.23
C ASN A 235 -0.80 1.91 9.29
N GLN A 236 -1.33 0.73 9.03
CA GLN A 236 -2.25 -0.09 9.82
C GLN A 236 -1.83 -1.56 9.73
N SER A 237 -0.52 -1.83 9.56
CA SER A 237 0.03 -3.19 9.46
C SER A 237 0.13 -3.89 10.82
N GLY A 238 -0.07 -3.14 11.92
CA GLY A 238 0.04 -3.64 13.28
C GLY A 238 1.42 -3.41 13.91
N ILE A 239 2.40 -2.91 13.17
CA ILE A 239 3.76 -2.61 13.66
C ILE A 239 4.29 -1.26 13.16
N ALA A 240 5.31 -0.74 13.83
CA ALA A 240 6.03 0.45 13.39
C ALA A 240 7.29 0.07 12.59
N TYR A 241 7.54 0.76 11.49
CA TYR A 241 8.77 0.64 10.69
C TYR A 241 9.67 1.83 10.98
N ARG A 242 10.61 1.69 11.91
CA ARG A 242 11.48 2.79 12.35
C ARG A 242 12.73 2.85 11.48
N GLY A 243 13.15 4.06 11.11
CA GLY A 243 14.35 4.29 10.30
C GLY A 243 14.34 3.57 8.95
N ALA A 244 13.15 3.33 8.37
CA ALA A 244 13.04 2.55 7.14
C ALA A 244 13.48 3.36 5.91
N GLN A 245 14.20 2.72 5.00
CA GLN A 245 14.35 3.21 3.64
C GLN A 245 13.04 2.95 2.88
N VAL A 246 12.32 4.02 2.57
CA VAL A 246 10.99 3.91 1.95
C VAL A 246 11.09 4.10 0.45
N GLN A 247 10.39 3.23 -0.27
CA GLN A 247 10.16 3.33 -1.71
C GLN A 247 8.67 3.27 -2.01
N LEU A 248 8.23 3.99 -3.03
CA LEU A 248 6.84 4.02 -3.47
C LEU A 248 6.78 3.57 -4.91
N VAL A 249 5.85 2.67 -5.22
CA VAL A 249 5.66 2.15 -6.57
C VAL A 249 4.38 2.72 -7.14
N ALA A 250 4.52 3.55 -8.16
CA ALA A 250 3.41 4.01 -8.99
C ALA A 250 3.21 3.05 -10.18
N GLY A 251 1.97 2.57 -10.33
CA GLY A 251 1.56 1.56 -11.30
C GLY A 251 0.57 0.58 -10.67
N GLU A 252 -0.05 -0.25 -11.49
CA GLU A 252 -0.99 -1.28 -11.03
C GLU A 252 -0.29 -2.63 -11.05
N VAL A 253 -0.04 -3.20 -9.87
CA VAL A 253 0.55 -4.53 -9.76
C VAL A 253 -0.55 -5.55 -9.99
N ASN A 254 -0.36 -6.44 -10.95
CA ASN A 254 -1.26 -7.56 -11.16
C ASN A 254 -1.24 -8.48 -9.92
N GLN A 255 -2.37 -8.57 -9.24
CA GLN A 255 -2.57 -9.50 -8.12
C GLN A 255 -3.60 -10.55 -8.51
N VAL A 256 -3.27 -11.82 -8.28
CA VAL A 256 -4.25 -12.90 -8.41
C VAL A 256 -5.27 -12.75 -7.28
N VAL A 257 -6.45 -12.23 -7.61
CA VAL A 257 -7.57 -12.18 -6.68
C VAL A 257 -8.19 -13.58 -6.63
N GLN A 258 -7.91 -14.34 -5.58
CA GLN A 258 -8.60 -15.61 -5.34
C GLN A 258 -10.08 -15.30 -5.11
N GLN A 259 -10.95 -15.72 -6.05
CA GLN A 259 -12.38 -15.58 -5.88
C GLN A 259 -12.82 -16.42 -4.67
N VAL A 260 -13.15 -15.75 -3.58
CA VAL A 260 -13.84 -16.39 -2.45
C VAL A 260 -15.18 -16.90 -3.01
N PRO A 261 -15.48 -18.21 -2.92
CA PRO A 261 -16.70 -18.75 -3.49
C PRO A 261 -17.90 -18.10 -2.82
N VAL A 262 -18.54 -17.17 -3.54
CA VAL A 262 -19.80 -16.55 -3.12
C VAL A 262 -20.83 -17.68 -3.01
N PRO A 263 -21.56 -17.80 -1.89
CA PRO A 263 -22.57 -18.85 -1.72
C PRO A 263 -23.58 -18.82 -2.88
N MET A 264 -23.90 -20.01 -3.40
CA MET A 264 -24.59 -20.28 -4.67
C MET A 264 -25.92 -19.55 -4.90
N MET A 265 -26.52 -18.91 -3.88
CA MET A 265 -27.74 -18.11 -4.03
C MET A 265 -27.53 -16.79 -4.77
N ALA A 266 -26.30 -16.29 -4.91
CA ALA A 266 -26.00 -15.08 -5.69
C ALA A 266 -25.56 -15.37 -7.15
N ARG A 267 -25.43 -16.64 -7.53
CA ARG A 267 -24.77 -17.08 -8.78
C ARG A 267 -25.68 -17.11 -10.01
N GLY A 268 -26.98 -16.87 -9.83
CA GLY A 268 -27.98 -16.93 -10.91
C GLY A 268 -27.98 -15.75 -11.89
N MET A 269 -27.23 -14.67 -11.63
CA MET A 269 -27.23 -13.45 -12.46
C MET A 269 -25.89 -13.08 -13.10
N VAL A 270 -24.83 -13.88 -12.93
CA VAL A 270 -23.48 -13.48 -13.37
C VAL A 270 -22.76 -14.66 -14.05
N MET A 271 -23.26 -15.11 -15.19
CA MET A 271 -22.52 -16.03 -16.06
C MET A 271 -22.73 -15.61 -17.52
N SER A 272 -21.96 -14.63 -17.95
CA SER A 272 -21.61 -14.39 -19.36
C SER A 272 -20.46 -13.39 -19.44
N ALA A 273 -19.23 -13.89 -19.39
CA ALA A 273 -18.06 -13.22 -19.98
C ALA A 273 -16.93 -14.26 -20.11
N ASP A 274 -16.61 -14.61 -21.35
CA ASP A 274 -15.41 -15.37 -21.69
C ASP A 274 -14.17 -14.58 -21.23
N ALA A 275 -13.33 -15.22 -20.41
CA ALA A 275 -12.08 -14.64 -19.95
C ALA A 275 -10.96 -14.97 -20.94
N ALA A 276 -10.41 -13.94 -21.57
CA ALA A 276 -9.18 -14.03 -22.34
C ALA A 276 -8.00 -14.41 -21.42
N MET A 277 -7.04 -15.16 -21.97
CA MET A 277 -5.79 -15.51 -21.29
C MET A 277 -4.97 -14.24 -21.02
N PRO A 278 -4.31 -14.10 -19.85
CA PRO A 278 -3.41 -12.99 -19.60
C PRO A 278 -2.14 -13.14 -20.45
N GLU A 279 -1.78 -12.10 -21.20
CA GLU A 279 -0.42 -11.96 -21.75
C GLU A 279 0.53 -11.48 -20.63
N GLU A 280 1.75 -12.01 -20.66
CA GLU A 280 2.81 -11.74 -19.69
C GLU A 280 3.51 -10.41 -20.05
N GLU A 281 3.26 -9.36 -19.27
CA GLU A 281 3.96 -8.07 -19.38
C GLU A 281 5.17 -8.00 -18.43
N SER A 282 6.30 -7.58 -19.00
CA SER A 282 7.59 -7.47 -18.31
C SER A 282 7.65 -6.31 -17.31
N LEU A 283 8.51 -6.45 -16.29
CA LEU A 283 8.74 -5.57 -15.12
C LEU A 283 9.17 -4.09 -15.40
N ALA A 284 8.98 -3.54 -16.61
CA ALA A 284 9.50 -2.24 -17.05
C ALA A 284 8.56 -1.03 -16.85
N GLU A 285 7.32 -1.25 -16.37
CA GLU A 285 6.26 -0.23 -16.43
C GLU A 285 6.03 0.57 -15.13
N TYR A 286 6.78 0.25 -14.07
CA TYR A 286 6.59 0.86 -12.76
C TYR A 286 7.53 2.04 -12.52
N HIS A 287 7.00 3.12 -11.95
CA HIS A 287 7.83 4.23 -11.47
C HIS A 287 8.10 4.09 -9.98
N LEU A 288 9.39 4.00 -9.63
CA LEU A 288 9.85 3.86 -8.25
C LEU A 288 10.32 5.21 -7.70
N TYR A 289 9.67 5.67 -6.63
CA TYR A 289 10.04 6.89 -5.90
C TYR A 289 10.69 6.52 -4.59
N THR A 290 12.01 6.74 -4.49
CA THR A 290 12.75 6.50 -3.26
C THR A 290 12.76 7.77 -2.42
N LEU A 291 12.31 7.70 -1.17
CA LEU A 291 12.43 8.83 -0.25
C LEU A 291 13.92 9.06 0.04
N PRO A 292 14.42 10.31 -0.02
CA PRO A 292 15.85 10.59 0.04
C PRO A 292 16.49 10.31 1.40
N ARG A 293 15.68 10.21 2.46
CA ARG A 293 16.14 9.94 3.82
C ARG A 293 15.30 8.82 4.44
N PRO A 294 15.93 7.91 5.21
CA PRO A 294 15.20 6.97 6.03
C PRO A 294 14.22 7.69 6.95
N THR A 295 13.07 7.06 7.21
CA THR A 295 12.01 7.69 7.97
C THR A 295 11.16 6.68 8.72
N ASP A 296 10.55 7.11 9.82
CA ASP A 296 9.63 6.26 10.57
C ASP A 296 8.26 6.22 9.91
N ILE A 297 7.67 5.03 9.84
CA ILE A 297 6.25 4.82 9.52
C ILE A 297 5.63 4.11 10.73
N LEU A 298 5.11 4.89 11.68
CA LEU A 298 4.57 4.32 12.92
C LEU A 298 3.25 3.58 12.67
N ASN A 299 2.92 2.61 13.53
CA ASN A 299 1.63 1.94 13.47
C ASN A 299 0.49 2.93 13.77
N ASN A 300 -0.65 2.75 13.12
CA ASN A 300 -1.84 3.61 13.24
C ASN A 300 -1.53 5.11 12.99
N GLN A 301 -0.67 5.38 12.02
CA GLN A 301 -0.24 6.73 11.65
C GLN A 301 -0.51 7.02 10.18
N THR A 302 -0.90 8.27 9.92
CA THR A 302 -0.78 8.90 8.60
C THR A 302 0.38 9.90 8.64
N LYS A 303 1.26 9.82 7.65
CA LYS A 303 2.45 10.67 7.53
C LYS A 303 2.50 11.33 6.16
N GLN A 304 2.76 12.63 6.12
CA GLN A 304 2.98 13.34 4.87
C GLN A 304 4.47 13.61 4.66
N VAL A 305 4.93 13.38 3.44
CA VAL A 305 6.30 13.65 2.99
C VAL A 305 6.26 14.47 1.70
N ALA A 306 7.18 15.42 1.55
CA ALA A 306 7.27 16.21 0.34
C ALA A 306 7.73 15.34 -0.84
N LEU A 307 7.03 15.46 -1.97
CA LEU A 307 7.37 14.80 -3.23
C LEU A 307 8.13 15.76 -4.15
N LEU A 308 7.57 16.95 -4.37
CA LEU A 308 8.15 17.98 -5.23
C LEU A 308 7.67 19.38 -4.83
N SER A 309 8.42 20.39 -5.24
CA SER A 309 8.02 21.80 -5.19
C SER A 309 8.52 22.47 -6.46
N ALA A 310 7.60 22.95 -7.29
CA ALA A 310 7.86 23.55 -8.60
C ALA A 310 7.29 24.97 -8.65
N PRO A 311 8.12 26.00 -8.46
CA PRO A 311 7.64 27.38 -8.50
C PRO A 311 7.51 27.90 -9.94
N ARG A 312 6.59 28.83 -10.16
CA ARG A 312 6.41 29.60 -11.41
C ARG A 312 6.28 28.73 -12.66
N VAL A 313 5.51 27.64 -12.55
CA VAL A 313 5.15 26.78 -13.68
C VAL A 313 4.25 27.56 -14.63
N PRO A 314 4.62 27.76 -15.91
CA PRO A 314 3.76 28.42 -16.88
C PRO A 314 2.48 27.61 -17.11
N VAL A 315 1.35 28.31 -17.20
CA VAL A 315 0.04 27.68 -17.43
C VAL A 315 -0.72 28.38 -18.53
N THR A 316 -1.56 27.60 -19.21
CA THR A 316 -2.50 28.10 -20.20
C THR A 316 -3.92 27.81 -19.74
N ARG A 317 -4.75 28.84 -19.69
CA ARG A 317 -6.18 28.71 -19.41
C ARG A 317 -6.94 28.59 -20.72
N GLU A 318 -7.86 27.65 -20.77
CA GLU A 318 -8.65 27.39 -21.96
C GLU A 318 -10.12 27.18 -21.56
N LEU A 319 -11.03 27.71 -22.37
CA LEU A 319 -12.45 27.39 -22.27
C LEU A 319 -12.77 26.38 -23.35
N VAL A 320 -13.29 25.22 -22.96
CA VAL A 320 -13.52 24.10 -23.87
C VAL A 320 -15.00 23.75 -23.90
N VAL A 321 -15.55 23.64 -25.11
CA VAL A 321 -16.89 23.10 -25.36
C VAL A 321 -16.73 21.80 -26.15
N SER A 322 -17.27 20.71 -25.61
CA SER A 322 -17.21 19.40 -26.26
C SER A 322 -18.60 18.94 -26.67
N GLY A 323 -18.76 18.64 -27.95
CA GLY A 323 -19.94 17.95 -28.45
C GLY A 323 -19.83 16.44 -28.30
N GLN A 324 -20.98 15.75 -28.44
CA GLN A 324 -21.09 14.32 -28.20
C GLN A 324 -21.33 13.54 -29.49
N ALA A 325 -20.64 12.41 -29.66
CA ALA A 325 -20.68 11.59 -30.87
C ALA A 325 -22.10 11.10 -31.26
N TYR A 326 -22.99 10.86 -30.28
CA TYR A 326 -24.36 10.43 -30.54
C TYR A 326 -25.18 11.45 -31.38
N ALA A 327 -24.79 12.73 -31.34
CA ALA A 327 -25.48 13.79 -32.07
C ALA A 327 -25.43 13.60 -33.59
N TYR A 328 -24.45 12.84 -34.08
CA TYR A 328 -24.25 12.56 -35.50
C TYR A 328 -25.05 11.34 -36.00
N GLN A 329 -25.65 10.56 -35.10
CA GLN A 329 -26.37 9.33 -35.41
C GLN A 329 -27.88 9.46 -35.27
N SER A 330 -28.36 10.53 -34.64
CA SER A 330 -29.76 10.71 -34.29
C SER A 330 -30.25 12.13 -34.55
N ARG A 331 -31.55 12.25 -34.82
CA ARG A 331 -32.23 13.54 -34.85
C ARG A 331 -32.39 14.03 -33.42
N SER A 332 -31.89 15.22 -33.09
CA SER A 332 -32.13 15.85 -31.80
C SER A 332 -33.52 16.49 -31.75
N SER A 333 -33.99 16.86 -30.56
CA SER A 333 -35.16 17.73 -30.42
C SER A 333 -34.98 19.04 -31.20
N ASP A 334 -36.07 19.63 -31.70
CA ASP A 334 -36.09 20.83 -32.57
C ASP A 334 -35.60 22.14 -31.89
N GLY A 335 -34.91 22.04 -30.75
CA GLY A 335 -34.55 23.16 -29.89
C GLY A 335 -33.05 23.29 -29.62
N TRP A 336 -32.71 24.41 -28.96
CA TRP A 336 -31.38 24.65 -28.44
C TRP A 336 -31.09 23.79 -27.21
N THR A 337 -29.96 23.11 -27.22
CA THR A 337 -29.42 22.35 -26.09
C THR A 337 -28.24 23.10 -25.49
N LYS A 338 -28.25 23.32 -24.18
CA LYS A 338 -27.11 23.93 -23.48
C LYS A 338 -25.94 22.95 -23.45
N LEU A 339 -24.73 23.45 -23.74
CA LEU A 339 -23.49 22.69 -23.58
C LEU A 339 -22.68 23.30 -22.43
N PRO A 340 -22.03 22.48 -21.59
CA PRO A 340 -21.13 22.98 -20.57
C PRO A 340 -19.90 23.60 -21.23
N VAL A 341 -19.45 24.74 -20.70
CA VAL A 341 -18.20 25.40 -21.10
C VAL A 341 -17.19 25.09 -20.00
N ALA A 342 -16.36 24.07 -20.20
CA ALA A 342 -15.36 23.66 -19.22
C ALA A 342 -14.25 24.71 -19.10
N ALA A 343 -13.93 25.12 -17.89
CA ALA A 343 -12.76 25.93 -17.60
C ALA A 343 -11.58 24.99 -17.29
N THR A 344 -10.61 24.95 -18.19
CA THR A 344 -9.44 24.08 -18.07
C THR A 344 -8.15 24.87 -17.84
N LEU A 345 -7.22 24.24 -17.13
CA LEU A 345 -5.88 24.73 -16.88
C LEU A 345 -4.88 23.70 -17.40
N ARG A 346 -3.90 24.13 -18.20
CA ARG A 346 -2.92 23.27 -18.84
C ARG A 346 -1.52 23.68 -18.47
N PHE A 347 -0.64 22.71 -18.22
CA PHE A 347 0.78 22.93 -18.03
C PHE A 347 1.60 21.73 -18.53
N ASP A 348 2.86 21.97 -18.88
CA ASP A 348 3.74 20.90 -19.33
C ASP A 348 4.56 20.35 -18.16
N ASN A 349 4.57 19.02 -17.98
CA ASN A 349 5.45 18.34 -17.05
C ASN A 349 6.88 18.22 -17.62
N LYS A 350 7.56 19.37 -17.75
CA LYS A 350 8.92 19.46 -18.30
C LYS A 350 9.77 20.41 -17.46
N ASP A 351 11.09 20.18 -17.52
CA ASP A 351 12.15 21.05 -16.97
C ASP A 351 12.12 21.32 -15.44
N GLY A 352 13.26 21.74 -14.91
CA GLY A 352 13.38 22.23 -13.53
C GLY A 352 12.95 21.22 -12.45
N SER A 353 12.02 21.63 -11.60
CA SER A 353 11.45 20.80 -10.52
C SER A 353 10.21 20.01 -10.96
N LEU A 354 9.78 20.21 -12.21
CA LEU A 354 8.94 19.28 -12.97
C LEU A 354 9.83 18.40 -13.86
N GLY A 355 9.25 17.62 -14.76
CA GLY A 355 10.00 16.73 -15.63
C GLY A 355 10.47 15.45 -14.94
N ILE A 356 9.82 15.10 -13.83
CA ILE A 356 9.81 13.76 -13.25
C ILE A 356 8.44 13.14 -13.53
N PRO A 357 8.32 11.80 -13.61
CA PRO A 357 7.01 11.17 -13.69
C PRO A 357 6.16 11.59 -12.48
N LEU A 358 4.97 12.13 -12.72
CA LEU A 358 4.04 12.54 -11.67
C LEU A 358 3.12 11.36 -11.32
N PRO A 359 3.12 10.88 -10.06
CA PRO A 359 2.14 9.91 -9.60
C PRO A 359 0.70 10.38 -9.79
N LYS A 360 -0.20 9.43 -10.09
CA LYS A 360 -1.64 9.69 -10.04
C LYS A 360 -2.04 10.23 -8.67
N GLY A 361 -2.95 11.20 -8.66
CA GLY A 361 -3.35 11.90 -7.44
C GLY A 361 -4.42 12.94 -7.69
N ILE A 362 -4.67 13.80 -6.71
CA ILE A 362 -5.62 14.91 -6.84
C ILE A 362 -4.84 16.21 -6.83
N MET A 363 -5.07 17.07 -7.82
CA MET A 363 -4.54 18.42 -7.83
C MET A 363 -5.61 19.42 -7.40
N ARG A 364 -5.33 20.17 -6.34
CA ARG A 364 -6.21 21.23 -5.81
C ARG A 364 -5.63 22.58 -6.17
N VAL A 365 -6.41 23.37 -6.89
CA VAL A 365 -5.97 24.68 -7.37
C VAL A 365 -6.61 25.77 -6.53
N TYR A 366 -5.78 26.73 -6.11
CA TYR A 366 -6.16 27.93 -5.40
C TYR A 366 -5.76 29.16 -6.22
N ALA A 367 -6.54 30.23 -6.15
CA ALA A 367 -6.21 31.52 -6.73
C ALA A 367 -6.37 32.62 -5.69
N LYS A 368 -5.59 33.69 -5.80
CA LYS A 368 -5.72 34.85 -4.91
C LYS A 368 -6.90 35.72 -5.34
N ASP A 369 -7.75 36.08 -4.38
CA ASP A 369 -8.77 37.11 -4.59
C ASP A 369 -8.15 38.52 -4.64
N SER A 370 -8.97 39.53 -4.90
CA SER A 370 -8.55 40.94 -4.96
C SER A 370 -7.99 41.48 -3.64
N ARG A 371 -8.17 40.77 -2.53
CA ARG A 371 -7.62 41.09 -1.20
C ARG A 371 -6.38 40.26 -0.88
N GLY A 372 -5.95 39.39 -1.79
CA GLY A 372 -4.78 38.53 -1.64
C GLY A 372 -5.02 37.22 -0.90
N ASN A 373 -6.26 36.87 -0.53
CA ASN A 373 -6.55 35.60 0.14
C ASN A 373 -6.64 34.47 -0.87
N ALA A 374 -6.11 33.29 -0.52
CA ALA A 374 -6.27 32.09 -1.34
C ALA A 374 -7.72 31.60 -1.30
N GLN A 375 -8.32 31.42 -2.47
CA GLN A 375 -9.64 30.87 -2.68
C GLN A 375 -9.52 29.57 -3.48
N PHE A 376 -10.25 28.54 -3.07
CA PHE A 376 -10.31 27.29 -3.82
C PHE A 376 -11.06 27.50 -5.14
N VAL A 377 -10.43 27.16 -6.27
CA VAL A 377 -11.02 27.34 -7.60
C VAL A 377 -11.45 26.04 -8.25
N GLY A 378 -10.94 24.90 -7.80
CA GLY A 378 -11.30 23.58 -8.31
C GLY A 378 -10.27 22.51 -7.96
N GLU A 379 -10.67 21.25 -8.13
CA GLU A 379 -9.76 20.11 -8.08
C GLU A 379 -10.04 19.18 -9.25
N ASP A 380 -9.02 18.48 -9.69
CA ASP A 380 -9.16 17.44 -10.70
C ASP A 380 -8.24 16.26 -10.38
N ALA A 381 -8.57 15.10 -10.94
CA ALA A 381 -7.71 13.94 -10.90
C ALA A 381 -6.54 14.13 -11.88
N LEU A 382 -5.34 13.81 -11.42
CA LEU A 382 -4.14 13.69 -12.23
C LEU A 382 -3.85 12.21 -12.42
N ASP A 383 -3.74 11.77 -13.67
CA ASP A 383 -3.27 10.42 -13.99
C ASP A 383 -1.75 10.32 -13.88
N HIS A 384 -1.22 9.10 -13.88
CA HIS A 384 0.23 8.89 -13.99
C HIS A 384 0.74 9.62 -15.24
N THR A 385 1.50 10.69 -15.02
CA THR A 385 1.93 11.59 -16.11
C THR A 385 3.44 11.47 -16.29
N PRO A 386 3.91 10.87 -17.40
CA PRO A 386 5.33 10.79 -17.71
C PRO A 386 6.00 12.17 -17.83
N LYS A 387 7.33 12.15 -17.84
CA LYS A 387 8.12 13.33 -18.20
C LYS A 387 7.79 13.78 -19.62
N ASN A 388 7.76 15.09 -19.84
CA ASN A 388 7.51 15.77 -21.12
C ASN A 388 6.08 15.65 -21.65
N GLU A 389 5.12 15.28 -20.80
CA GLU A 389 3.69 15.24 -21.15
C GLU A 389 2.96 16.50 -20.64
N THR A 390 1.86 16.85 -21.30
CA THR A 390 1.02 17.99 -20.90
C THR A 390 -0.10 17.51 -19.98
N VAL A 391 -0.24 18.15 -18.82
CA VAL A 391 -1.37 17.95 -17.91
C VAL A 391 -2.48 18.92 -18.26
N THR A 392 -3.73 18.43 -18.26
CA THR A 392 -4.94 19.25 -18.42
C THR A 392 -5.86 19.00 -17.24
N LEU A 393 -6.22 20.05 -16.52
CA LEU A 393 -7.10 20.01 -15.35
C LEU A 393 -8.41 20.72 -15.68
N LYS A 394 -9.55 20.09 -15.42
CA LYS A 394 -10.87 20.72 -15.45
C LYS A 394 -11.19 21.28 -14.07
N LEU A 395 -11.16 22.60 -13.93
CA LEU A 395 -11.40 23.27 -12.64
C LEU A 395 -12.87 23.57 -12.38
N GLY A 396 -13.70 23.58 -13.44
CA GLY A 396 -15.12 23.82 -13.31
C GLY A 396 -15.77 24.17 -14.65
N GLU A 397 -16.88 24.91 -14.57
CA GLU A 397 -17.61 25.41 -15.74
C GLU A 397 -17.69 26.94 -15.69
N SER A 398 -17.64 27.57 -16.87
CA SER A 398 -17.78 29.02 -16.97
C SER A 398 -19.23 29.44 -16.70
N PHE A 399 -19.39 30.48 -15.88
CA PHE A 399 -20.67 31.15 -15.69
C PHE A 399 -20.92 32.22 -16.77
N ASP A 400 -19.91 33.06 -17.04
CA ASP A 400 -20.03 34.21 -17.96
C ASP A 400 -19.96 33.83 -19.43
N VAL A 401 -19.36 32.67 -19.74
CA VAL A 401 -19.28 32.16 -21.11
C VAL A 401 -20.23 30.98 -21.24
N THR A 402 -21.19 31.10 -22.17
CA THR A 402 -22.24 30.10 -22.35
C THR A 402 -22.24 29.57 -23.77
N ALA A 403 -22.57 28.29 -23.91
CA ALA A 403 -22.69 27.60 -25.18
C ALA A 403 -24.05 26.94 -25.30
N ARG A 404 -24.69 27.09 -26.47
CA ARG A 404 -25.85 26.28 -26.83
C ARG A 404 -25.76 25.84 -28.28
N ARG A 405 -26.21 24.62 -28.55
CA ARG A 405 -26.18 24.00 -29.88
C ARG A 405 -27.59 23.61 -30.33
N ARG A 406 -27.89 23.76 -31.60
CA ARG A 406 -29.07 23.16 -32.24
C ARG A 406 -28.67 22.39 -33.49
N GLN A 407 -29.36 21.29 -33.78
CA GLN A 407 -29.26 20.62 -35.06
C GLN A 407 -30.19 21.33 -36.04
N THR A 408 -29.64 21.91 -37.10
CA THR A 408 -30.40 22.66 -38.12
C THR A 408 -30.90 21.75 -39.23
N GLU A 409 -30.24 20.62 -39.46
CA GLU A 409 -30.63 19.64 -40.47
C GLU A 409 -30.19 18.23 -40.05
N PHE A 410 -31.03 17.23 -40.33
CA PHE A 410 -30.68 15.81 -40.20
C PHE A 410 -31.37 15.00 -41.28
N LYS A 411 -30.56 14.41 -42.17
CA LYS A 411 -31.01 13.65 -43.32
C LYS A 411 -30.31 12.29 -43.35
N LYS A 412 -31.09 11.22 -43.43
CA LYS A 412 -30.57 9.89 -43.77
C LYS A 412 -30.35 9.82 -45.28
N LEU A 413 -29.11 9.61 -45.70
CA LEU A 413 -28.71 9.54 -47.10
C LEU A 413 -28.84 8.13 -47.68
N ALA A 414 -28.40 7.12 -46.93
CA ALA A 414 -28.41 5.73 -47.36
C ALA A 414 -28.49 4.76 -46.16
N GLY A 415 -28.78 3.49 -46.44
CA GLY A 415 -28.68 2.41 -45.47
C GLY A 415 -29.99 1.82 -44.95
N THR A 416 -30.07 0.49 -44.91
CA THR A 416 -31.19 -0.27 -44.31
C THR A 416 -30.78 -1.14 -43.12
N SER A 417 -29.47 -1.38 -42.92
CA SER A 417 -28.93 -2.19 -41.81
C SER A 417 -28.29 -1.31 -40.73
N ALA A 418 -27.94 -1.92 -39.59
CA ALA A 418 -27.29 -1.25 -38.46
C ALA A 418 -25.78 -0.95 -38.66
N TYR A 419 -25.19 -1.32 -39.81
CA TYR A 419 -23.74 -1.21 -40.08
C TYR A 419 -23.43 -0.63 -41.46
N ASP A 420 -24.43 -0.05 -42.13
CA ASP A 420 -24.26 0.58 -43.44
C ASP A 420 -25.28 1.70 -43.51
N TYR A 421 -25.06 2.78 -42.77
CA TYR A 421 -25.91 3.97 -42.83
C TYR A 421 -25.08 5.22 -42.98
N ALA A 422 -25.61 6.14 -43.79
CA ALA A 422 -25.01 7.44 -44.03
C ALA A 422 -25.98 8.54 -43.61
N TYR A 423 -25.50 9.47 -42.80
CA TYR A 423 -26.24 10.65 -42.37
C TYR A 423 -25.57 11.92 -42.87
N GLU A 424 -26.37 12.92 -43.19
CA GLU A 424 -25.94 14.30 -43.31
C GLU A 424 -26.61 15.10 -42.19
N THR A 425 -25.80 15.77 -41.38
CA THR A 425 -26.27 16.57 -40.25
C THR A 425 -25.63 17.94 -40.29
N ALA A 426 -26.41 18.96 -39.95
CA ALA A 426 -25.93 20.33 -39.81
C ALA A 426 -26.23 20.84 -38.41
N PHE A 427 -25.29 21.62 -37.87
CA PHE A 427 -25.37 22.18 -36.54
C PHE A 427 -25.09 23.68 -36.56
N GLU A 428 -25.63 24.34 -35.55
CA GLU A 428 -25.34 25.71 -35.21
C GLU A 428 -25.04 25.77 -33.71
N LEU A 429 -23.89 26.32 -33.35
CA LEU A 429 -23.41 26.54 -32.00
C LEU A 429 -23.31 28.05 -31.76
N GLU A 430 -24.08 28.55 -30.81
CA GLU A 430 -24.00 29.93 -30.36
C GLU A 430 -23.21 29.99 -29.06
N LEU A 431 -22.16 30.80 -29.06
CA LEU A 431 -21.34 31.11 -27.91
C LEU A 431 -21.56 32.56 -27.50
N LYS A 432 -21.75 32.81 -26.20
CA LYS A 432 -21.89 34.16 -25.65
C LYS A 432 -20.87 34.40 -24.56
N ASN A 433 -20.35 35.61 -24.50
CA ASN A 433 -19.39 36.07 -23.51
C ASN A 433 -19.97 37.31 -22.80
N ALA A 434 -20.24 37.19 -21.50
CA ALA A 434 -20.72 38.28 -20.65
C ALA A 434 -19.58 39.04 -19.94
N LYS A 435 -18.31 38.78 -20.31
CA LYS A 435 -17.16 39.49 -19.78
C LYS A 435 -16.87 40.75 -20.58
N GLU A 436 -16.26 41.73 -19.94
CA GLU A 436 -15.81 42.99 -20.54
C GLU A 436 -14.54 42.85 -21.41
N ILE A 437 -14.00 41.63 -21.55
CA ILE A 437 -12.84 41.32 -22.40
C ILE A 437 -13.18 40.18 -23.37
N PRO A 438 -12.59 40.17 -24.58
CA PRO A 438 -12.75 39.06 -25.50
C PRO A 438 -12.13 37.78 -24.91
N VAL A 439 -12.69 36.63 -25.26
CA VAL A 439 -12.22 35.31 -24.80
C VAL A 439 -12.14 34.33 -25.96
N ASN A 440 -11.14 33.45 -25.92
CA ASN A 440 -11.05 32.33 -26.85
C ASN A 440 -11.73 31.10 -26.25
N VAL A 441 -12.57 30.45 -27.06
CA VAL A 441 -13.22 29.18 -26.73
C VAL A 441 -12.83 28.13 -27.76
N LYS A 442 -12.27 27.03 -27.29
CA LYS A 442 -12.02 25.85 -28.12
C LYS A 442 -13.26 24.98 -28.18
N VAL A 443 -13.77 24.78 -29.38
CA VAL A 443 -14.88 23.86 -29.66
C VAL A 443 -14.29 22.56 -30.17
N THR A 444 -14.72 21.44 -29.62
CA THR A 444 -14.31 20.10 -30.05
C THR A 444 -15.54 19.24 -30.33
N GLU A 445 -15.56 18.57 -31.47
CA GLU A 445 -16.63 17.64 -31.84
C GLU A 445 -16.02 16.28 -32.16
N GLN A 446 -16.45 15.25 -31.41
CA GLN A 446 -16.14 13.86 -31.71
C GLN A 446 -17.09 13.36 -32.79
N ILE A 447 -16.63 13.33 -34.03
CA ILE A 447 -17.40 12.90 -35.19
C ILE A 447 -17.09 11.42 -35.46
N PRO A 448 -18.04 10.50 -35.21
CA PRO A 448 -17.83 9.07 -35.40
C PRO A 448 -17.78 8.69 -36.89
N GLY A 449 -17.36 7.45 -37.19
CA GLY A 449 -17.39 6.88 -38.54
C GLY A 449 -16.47 7.59 -39.55
N ASP A 450 -16.67 7.25 -40.83
CA ASP A 450 -16.04 7.96 -41.94
C ASP A 450 -16.80 9.26 -42.20
N TRP A 451 -16.15 10.40 -41.96
CA TRP A 451 -16.80 11.70 -42.08
C TRP A 451 -16.13 12.62 -43.09
N THR A 452 -16.94 13.48 -43.69
CA THR A 452 -16.49 14.54 -44.60
C THR A 452 -17.20 15.84 -44.24
N MET A 453 -16.42 16.88 -43.94
CA MET A 453 -16.95 18.23 -43.74
C MET A 453 -17.48 18.75 -45.08
N GLN A 454 -18.78 19.00 -45.17
CA GLN A 454 -19.43 19.49 -46.38
C GLN A 454 -19.42 21.01 -46.44
N ASN A 455 -19.64 21.66 -45.28
CA ASN A 455 -19.64 23.11 -45.15
C ASN A 455 -19.30 23.50 -43.71
N GLU A 456 -18.62 24.62 -43.52
CA GLU A 456 -18.35 25.19 -42.20
C GLU A 456 -18.17 26.70 -42.29
N SER A 457 -18.63 27.44 -41.27
CA SER A 457 -18.48 28.90 -41.23
C SER A 457 -17.07 29.35 -40.86
N GLN A 458 -16.28 28.47 -40.24
CA GLN A 458 -14.87 28.68 -39.93
C GLN A 458 -14.14 27.37 -40.13
N PRO A 459 -12.89 27.38 -40.66
CA PRO A 459 -12.15 26.15 -40.93
C PRO A 459 -11.83 25.40 -39.62
N HIS A 460 -12.02 24.09 -39.62
CA HIS A 460 -11.62 23.22 -38.52
C HIS A 460 -10.17 22.76 -38.66
N ASP A 461 -9.56 22.45 -37.52
CA ASP A 461 -8.40 21.58 -37.43
C ASP A 461 -8.84 20.14 -37.17
N LYS A 462 -8.23 19.19 -37.89
CA LYS A 462 -8.44 17.76 -37.67
C LYS A 462 -7.34 17.18 -36.76
N ALA A 463 -7.52 17.35 -35.46
CA ALA A 463 -6.54 16.92 -34.45
C ALA A 463 -6.44 15.39 -34.32
N ALA A 464 -7.50 14.65 -34.65
CA ALA A 464 -7.51 13.19 -34.73
C ALA A 464 -8.51 12.71 -35.80
N SER A 465 -8.48 11.42 -36.15
CA SER A 465 -9.33 10.85 -37.21
C SER A 465 -10.82 11.15 -37.02
N ASN A 466 -11.29 11.17 -35.78
CA ASN A 466 -12.67 11.41 -35.34
C ASN A 466 -12.86 12.74 -34.59
N LEU A 467 -11.91 13.68 -34.64
CA LEU A 467 -11.96 14.90 -33.85
C LEU A 467 -11.77 16.14 -34.73
N ALA A 468 -12.83 16.95 -34.84
CA ALA A 468 -12.78 18.28 -35.41
C ALA A 468 -12.69 19.32 -34.29
N SER A 469 -11.83 20.32 -34.44
CA SER A 469 -11.69 21.41 -33.47
C SER A 469 -11.64 22.78 -34.11
N TRP A 470 -12.21 23.77 -33.42
CA TRP A 470 -12.16 25.19 -33.79
C TRP A 470 -11.72 26.02 -32.59
N THR A 471 -10.99 27.10 -32.83
CA THR A 471 -10.71 28.12 -31.81
C THR A 471 -11.43 29.40 -32.20
N LEU A 472 -12.40 29.81 -31.37
CA LEU A 472 -13.28 30.92 -31.66
C LEU A 472 -13.01 32.06 -30.68
N GLU A 473 -12.68 33.23 -31.20
CA GLU A 473 -12.69 34.45 -30.41
C GLU A 473 -14.13 34.94 -30.25
N ILE A 474 -14.54 35.19 -29.01
CA ILE A 474 -15.84 35.76 -28.66
C ILE A 474 -15.57 37.16 -28.13
N PRO A 475 -16.10 38.22 -28.77
CA PRO A 475 -15.94 39.60 -28.30
C PRO A 475 -16.44 39.80 -26.87
N ALA A 476 -15.96 40.85 -26.21
CA ALA A 476 -16.51 41.34 -24.95
C ALA A 476 -18.01 41.65 -25.10
N ASP A 477 -18.82 41.26 -24.12
CA ASP A 477 -20.29 41.43 -24.10
C ASP A 477 -20.99 41.00 -25.40
N GLY A 478 -20.42 40.01 -26.08
CA GLY A 478 -20.75 39.63 -27.45
C GLY A 478 -21.12 38.16 -27.62
N SER A 479 -21.33 37.79 -28.89
CA SER A 479 -21.62 36.42 -29.27
C SER A 479 -21.00 36.05 -30.62
N THR A 480 -20.55 34.81 -30.74
CA THR A 480 -20.04 34.22 -31.98
C THR A 480 -20.85 32.97 -32.31
N THR A 481 -21.20 32.78 -33.58
CA THR A 481 -21.91 31.59 -34.04
C THR A 481 -21.00 30.77 -34.95
N LEU A 482 -20.88 29.47 -34.65
CA LEU A 482 -20.24 28.48 -35.50
C LEU A 482 -21.31 27.58 -36.12
N SER A 483 -21.24 27.37 -37.43
CA SER A 483 -22.13 26.45 -38.13
C SER A 483 -21.31 25.50 -38.98
N TRP A 484 -21.72 24.24 -39.03
CA TRP A 484 -21.07 23.23 -39.85
C TRP A 484 -22.06 22.17 -40.30
N ARG A 485 -21.78 21.55 -41.44
CA ARG A 485 -22.49 20.41 -42.01
C ARG A 485 -21.49 19.31 -42.29
N VAL A 486 -21.80 18.12 -41.79
CA VAL A 486 -20.97 16.94 -41.97
C VAL A 486 -21.80 15.81 -42.55
N GLN A 487 -21.16 15.05 -43.44
CA GLN A 487 -21.64 13.74 -43.85
C GLN A 487 -20.87 12.68 -43.07
N VAL A 488 -21.56 11.71 -42.48
CA VAL A 488 -20.99 10.61 -41.71
C VAL A 488 -21.48 9.27 -42.28
N ARG A 489 -20.58 8.30 -42.40
CA ARG A 489 -20.85 6.92 -42.85
C ARG A 489 -20.31 5.92 -41.81
N PHE A 490 -21.06 4.84 -41.58
CA PHE A 490 -20.76 3.81 -40.59
C PHE A 490 -20.62 2.45 -41.22
#